data_AF-A0A4R1G549-F1
#
_entry.id   AF-A0A4R1G549-F1
#
_cell.length_a   1.000
_cell.length_b   1.000
_cell.length_c   1.000
_cell.angle_alpha   90.00
_cell.angle_beta   90.00
_cell.angle_gamma   90.00
#
_symmetry.space_group_name_H-M   'P 1'
#
loop_
_entity.id
_entity.type
_entity.pdbx_description
1 polymer ?
#
loop_
_entity_poly.entity_id
_entity_poly.type
_entity_poly.pdbx_seq_one_letter_code
_entity_poly.pdbx_strand_id
1 'polypeptide(L)'
;MKKTISINRLYLDTKNPRHSPIEKQKEIIKSLIENEKIKDLAKDISEEGLTNPLDLVGITIENNKRIVLEGNRRVCALKLLLNPELAPKKYQKYFNKLKQNIKQPIKKIIVHQFDSRDEASHWLAKLHSASSKAARKSWSTEQQTRFEQSTNGQPNHAAALTILDFSLENNLIQPEQSQKVITTITRMLSTPEVREAFGILTSVKERNIQINIQPKEFKEILIQYFKDVDNKEHNIGSRSTKVDRLKYIEYLKNHGKIPNVRLSNGISLISGIASTGSKPPQQTSPTSTTLVKPKPIKNQSQAKSKESIIDYELSISVDKIQSIYFEIKDKLNVHITPYATASLLRALIEQSCDYFLTKTKGILFHDKGKTTLINENSTLRAKILGIAQHLEKETLLEPKELAMLINECADKKDGTGTLNLLHSILHNYAHNINAEQIISAHNNLKPFIIAIWEKYSWPNGN
;
A
#
# COMPACT_ATOMS: atom_id res chain seq x y z
N MET A 1 25.54 8.30 11.55
CA MET A 1 26.93 7.83 11.90
C MET A 1 26.94 6.44 12.56
N LYS A 2 27.96 5.60 12.33
CA LYS A 2 28.05 4.25 12.94
C LYS A 2 28.65 4.31 14.36
N LYS A 3 28.07 3.56 15.32
CA LYS A 3 28.54 3.46 16.72
C LYS A 3 28.37 2.04 17.26
N THR A 4 29.23 1.63 18.18
CA THR A 4 29.05 0.39 18.94
C THR A 4 28.42 0.69 20.30
N ILE A 5 27.20 0.19 20.54
CA ILE A 5 26.40 0.56 21.71
C ILE A 5 25.96 -0.68 22.48
N SER A 6 25.94 -0.57 23.82
CA SER A 6 25.41 -1.62 24.69
C SER A 6 23.90 -1.77 24.54
N ILE A 7 23.42 -3.01 24.46
CA ILE A 7 21.99 -3.35 24.35
C ILE A 7 21.16 -2.77 25.51
N ASN A 8 21.73 -2.66 26.70
CA ASN A 8 21.06 -2.11 27.86
C ASN A 8 20.82 -0.59 27.75
N ARG A 9 21.59 0.12 26.89
CA ARG A 9 21.45 1.56 26.66
C ARG A 9 20.47 1.93 25.54
N LEU A 10 19.92 0.93 24.86
CA LEU A 10 18.92 1.11 23.80
C LEU A 10 17.52 1.03 24.38
N TYR A 11 16.61 1.87 23.93
CA TYR A 11 15.19 1.84 24.30
C TYR A 11 14.37 1.44 23.08
N LEU A 12 13.41 0.53 23.29
CA LEU A 12 12.45 0.20 22.24
C LEU A 12 11.57 1.41 21.99
N ASP A 13 11.22 1.64 20.73
CA ASP A 13 10.49 2.83 20.34
C ASP A 13 9.02 2.77 20.79
N THR A 14 8.59 3.77 21.58
CA THR A 14 7.21 3.88 22.08
C THR A 14 6.23 4.16 20.94
N LYS A 15 6.71 4.73 19.83
CA LYS A 15 5.95 5.03 18.60
C LYS A 15 6.19 4.00 17.50
N ASN A 16 6.70 2.82 17.83
CA ASN A 16 7.00 1.82 16.83
C ASN A 16 5.73 1.40 16.06
N PRO A 17 5.72 1.39 14.72
CA PRO A 17 4.53 1.05 13.96
C PRO A 17 3.99 -0.37 14.18
N ARG A 18 4.75 -1.28 14.80
CA ARG A 18 4.35 -2.66 15.10
C ARG A 18 3.28 -2.78 16.19
N HIS A 19 3.07 -1.72 16.98
CA HIS A 19 2.04 -1.67 18.01
C HIS A 19 1.39 -0.28 18.05
N SER A 20 0.21 -0.17 18.65
CA SER A 20 -0.32 1.14 19.07
C SER A 20 0.70 1.83 20.00
N PRO A 21 0.71 3.16 20.12
CA PRO A 21 1.65 3.85 21.01
C PRO A 21 1.60 3.28 22.44
N ILE A 22 2.74 2.80 22.93
CA ILE A 22 2.89 2.22 24.27
C ILE A 22 4.07 2.91 24.95
N GLU A 23 3.84 3.54 26.10
CA GLU A 23 4.89 4.30 26.79
C GLU A 23 5.84 3.41 27.60
N LYS A 24 5.31 2.33 28.19
CA LYS A 24 6.08 1.48 29.11
C LYS A 24 6.82 0.38 28.36
N GLN A 25 8.14 0.30 28.56
CA GLN A 25 9.00 -0.70 27.91
C GLN A 25 8.55 -2.15 28.17
N LYS A 26 8.04 -2.47 29.37
CA LYS A 26 7.53 -3.82 29.69
C LYS A 26 6.33 -4.20 28.81
N GLU A 27 5.45 -3.25 28.52
CA GLU A 27 4.27 -3.45 27.68
C GLU A 27 4.67 -3.56 26.21
N ILE A 28 5.65 -2.77 25.75
CA ILE A 28 6.24 -2.92 24.40
C ILE A 28 6.83 -4.32 24.23
N ILE A 29 7.63 -4.79 25.19
CA ILE A 29 8.24 -6.13 25.16
C ILE A 29 7.17 -7.21 25.10
N LYS A 30 6.12 -7.12 25.93
CA LYS A 30 4.99 -8.05 25.91
C LYS A 30 4.34 -8.08 24.52
N SER A 31 3.98 -6.91 23.98
CA SER A 31 3.34 -6.76 22.68
C SER A 31 4.18 -7.36 21.55
N LEU A 32 5.50 -7.10 21.54
CA LEU A 32 6.40 -7.68 20.54
C LEU A 32 6.50 -9.21 20.68
N ILE A 33 6.56 -9.76 21.90
CA ILE A 33 6.59 -11.21 22.11
C ILE A 33 5.34 -11.89 21.55
N GLU A 34 4.18 -11.29 21.80
CA GLU A 34 2.87 -11.85 21.42
C GLU A 34 2.63 -11.72 19.91
N ASN A 35 2.99 -10.59 19.30
CA ASN A 35 2.58 -10.25 17.93
C ASN A 35 3.70 -10.33 16.87
N GLU A 36 4.98 -10.32 17.27
CA GLU A 36 6.10 -10.09 16.34
C GLU A 36 7.12 -11.23 16.25
N LYS A 37 6.73 -12.45 16.65
CA LYS A 37 7.56 -13.68 16.55
C LYS A 37 8.96 -13.51 17.18
N ILE A 38 9.03 -12.85 18.33
CA ILE A 38 10.31 -12.60 19.02
C ILE A 38 10.93 -13.89 19.54
N LYS A 39 10.10 -14.88 19.91
CA LYS A 39 10.57 -16.20 20.37
C LYS A 39 11.44 -16.88 19.31
N ASP A 40 10.94 -16.97 18.08
CA ASP A 40 11.65 -17.60 16.96
C ASP A 40 12.97 -16.87 16.66
N LEU A 41 12.94 -15.52 16.67
CA LEU A 41 14.14 -14.71 16.46
C LEU A 41 15.17 -14.87 17.58
N ALA A 42 14.72 -14.97 18.84
CA ALA A 42 15.62 -15.18 19.96
C ALA A 42 16.24 -16.58 19.95
N LYS A 43 15.49 -17.59 19.50
CA LYS A 43 15.99 -18.95 19.32
C LYS A 43 17.11 -18.98 18.27
N ASP A 44 16.86 -18.41 17.09
CA ASP A 44 17.82 -18.29 15.99
C ASP A 44 19.12 -17.62 16.45
N ILE A 45 19.02 -16.44 17.09
CA ILE A 45 20.19 -15.73 17.64
C ILE A 45 20.93 -16.57 18.68
N SER A 46 20.22 -17.36 19.50
CA SER A 46 20.85 -18.20 20.52
C SER A 46 21.59 -19.41 19.94
N GLU A 47 21.12 -19.95 18.81
CA GLU A 47 21.72 -21.09 18.11
C GLU A 47 22.95 -20.67 17.30
N GLU A 48 22.85 -19.57 16.56
CA GLU A 48 23.93 -19.04 15.72
C GLU A 48 25.00 -18.27 16.52
N GLY A 49 24.64 -17.73 17.69
CA GLY A 49 25.55 -16.94 18.53
C GLY A 49 25.91 -15.55 17.97
N LEU A 50 25.33 -15.17 16.82
CA LEU A 50 25.48 -13.87 16.18
C LEU A 50 24.14 -13.36 15.67
N THR A 51 24.02 -12.05 15.57
CA THR A 51 22.94 -11.44 14.77
C THR A 51 23.39 -11.30 13.34
N ASN A 52 22.47 -11.39 12.37
CA ASN A 52 22.77 -11.12 10.97
C ASN A 52 23.61 -9.82 10.82
N PRO A 53 24.88 -9.91 10.39
CA PRO A 53 25.81 -8.78 10.38
C PRO A 53 25.47 -7.75 9.30
N LEU A 54 24.70 -8.14 8.28
CA LEU A 54 24.20 -7.24 7.23
C LEU A 54 23.06 -6.38 7.74
N ASP A 55 22.47 -6.73 8.88
CA ASP A 55 21.34 -6.03 9.39
C ASP A 55 21.70 -4.95 10.41
N LEU A 56 21.98 -3.74 9.93
CA LEU A 56 22.29 -2.60 10.79
C LEU A 56 21.03 -2.13 11.58
N VAL A 57 21.20 -1.87 12.89
CA VAL A 57 20.17 -1.29 13.76
C VAL A 57 20.22 0.24 13.65
N GLY A 58 19.08 0.87 13.40
CA GLY A 58 18.95 2.33 13.31
C GLY A 58 18.47 2.94 14.63
N ILE A 59 19.09 4.02 15.09
CA ILE A 59 18.71 4.72 16.32
C ILE A 59 18.67 6.24 16.13
N THR A 60 18.01 6.94 17.04
CA THR A 60 18.15 8.38 17.24
C THR A 60 18.26 8.69 18.74
N ILE A 61 18.57 9.94 19.11
CA ILE A 61 18.63 10.39 20.50
C ILE A 61 17.43 11.30 20.76
N GLU A 62 16.54 10.89 21.65
CA GLU A 62 15.37 11.67 22.10
C GLU A 62 15.39 11.75 23.62
N ASN A 63 15.31 12.95 24.18
CA ASN A 63 15.29 13.17 25.64
C ASN A 63 16.43 12.42 26.36
N ASN A 64 17.66 12.51 25.81
CA ASN A 64 18.86 11.79 26.27
C ASN A 64 18.78 10.25 26.27
N LYS A 65 17.75 9.67 25.63
CA LYS A 65 17.59 8.22 25.45
C LYS A 65 17.87 7.84 24.01
N ARG A 66 18.53 6.68 23.82
CA ARG A 66 18.80 6.14 22.48
C ARG A 66 17.62 5.29 22.04
N ILE A 67 16.76 5.85 21.21
CA ILE A 67 15.56 5.19 20.73
C ILE A 67 15.88 4.39 19.47
N VAL A 68 15.43 3.13 19.42
CA VAL A 68 15.63 2.24 18.29
C VAL A 68 14.57 2.52 17.23
N LEU A 69 14.97 3.09 16.09
CA LEU A 69 14.06 3.37 14.98
C LEU A 69 13.89 2.14 14.07
N GLU A 70 14.98 1.41 13.80
CA GLU A 70 14.95 0.13 13.07
C GLU A 70 15.66 -0.97 13.83
N GLY A 71 15.10 -2.18 13.78
CA GLY A 71 15.64 -3.35 14.46
C GLY A 71 15.05 -3.58 15.86
N ASN A 72 13.88 -2.99 16.16
CA ASN A 72 13.19 -3.15 17.45
C ASN A 72 12.99 -4.61 17.84
N ARG A 73 12.60 -5.48 16.89
CA ARG A 73 12.46 -6.93 17.13
C ARG A 73 13.77 -7.58 17.58
N ARG A 74 14.88 -7.22 16.93
CA ARG A 74 16.20 -7.76 17.25
C ARG A 74 16.72 -7.24 18.58
N VAL A 75 16.59 -5.94 18.83
CA VAL A 75 16.99 -5.37 20.13
C VAL A 75 16.14 -5.94 21.26
N CYS A 76 14.84 -6.17 21.04
CA CYS A 76 13.97 -6.85 22.01
C CYS A 76 14.45 -8.29 22.29
N ALA A 77 14.74 -9.08 21.25
CA ALA A 77 15.27 -10.43 21.40
C ALA A 77 16.60 -10.44 22.20
N LEU A 78 17.55 -9.57 21.84
CA LEU A 78 18.83 -9.44 22.52
C LEU A 78 18.67 -9.03 23.99
N LYS A 79 17.76 -8.08 24.29
CA LYS A 79 17.43 -7.70 25.67
C LYS A 79 16.91 -8.88 26.48
N LEU A 80 16.03 -9.69 25.89
CA LEU A 80 15.44 -10.87 26.53
C LEU A 80 16.47 -12.00 26.74
N LEU A 81 17.40 -12.19 25.79
CA LEU A 81 18.50 -13.15 25.93
C LEU A 81 19.51 -12.72 27.00
N LEU A 82 19.77 -11.41 27.15
CA LEU A 82 20.64 -10.89 28.22
C LEU A 82 19.95 -10.94 29.59
N ASN A 83 18.68 -10.52 29.66
CA ASN A 83 17.89 -10.47 30.88
C ASN A 83 16.46 -11.02 30.66
N PRO A 84 16.26 -12.33 30.84
CA PRO A 84 14.95 -12.99 30.71
C PRO A 84 13.86 -12.41 31.62
N GLU A 85 14.22 -11.79 32.74
CA GLU A 85 13.26 -11.16 33.68
C GLU A 85 12.50 -9.97 33.09
N LEU A 86 12.98 -9.41 31.97
CA LEU A 86 12.26 -8.39 31.22
C LEU A 86 10.98 -8.94 30.54
N ALA A 87 10.91 -10.26 30.33
CA ALA A 87 9.73 -10.92 29.78
C ALA A 87 8.61 -11.03 30.83
N PRO A 88 7.33 -11.03 30.41
CA PRO A 88 6.25 -11.47 31.29
C PRO A 88 6.51 -12.87 31.84
N LYS A 89 6.10 -13.15 33.09
CA LYS A 89 6.35 -14.42 33.81
C LYS A 89 6.12 -15.67 32.94
N LYS A 90 5.04 -15.67 32.14
CA LYS A 90 4.67 -16.74 31.19
C LYS A 90 5.80 -17.13 30.23
N TYR A 91 6.65 -16.18 29.83
CA TYR A 91 7.69 -16.38 28.82
C TYR A 91 9.11 -16.49 29.40
N GLN A 92 9.31 -16.18 30.68
CA GLN A 92 10.64 -16.17 31.30
C GLN A 92 11.35 -17.53 31.21
N LYS A 93 10.63 -18.64 31.46
CA LYS A 93 11.20 -20.00 31.38
C LYS A 93 11.78 -20.31 29.99
N TYR A 94 11.12 -19.84 28.93
CA TYR A 94 11.58 -20.01 27.56
C TYR A 94 12.90 -19.27 27.31
N PHE A 95 12.97 -17.98 27.64
CA PHE A 95 14.19 -17.19 27.42
C PHE A 95 15.34 -17.59 28.35
N ASN A 96 15.05 -18.06 29.57
CA ASN A 96 16.05 -18.63 30.46
C ASN A 96 16.72 -19.88 29.85
N LYS A 97 15.94 -20.77 29.22
CA LYS A 97 16.49 -21.93 28.51
C LYS A 97 17.39 -21.51 27.35
N LEU A 98 16.97 -20.52 26.54
CA LEU A 98 17.79 -20.01 25.43
C LEU A 98 19.10 -19.38 25.94
N LYS A 99 19.03 -18.59 27.02
CA LYS A 99 20.20 -17.95 27.62
C LYS A 99 21.27 -18.95 28.06
N GLN A 100 20.87 -20.11 28.58
CA GLN A 100 21.79 -21.18 29.00
C GLN A 100 22.61 -21.77 27.83
N ASN A 101 22.05 -21.76 26.62
CA ASN A 101 22.72 -22.30 25.42
C ASN A 101 23.73 -21.31 24.81
N ILE A 102 23.72 -20.04 25.24
CA ILE A 102 24.57 -19.01 24.66
C ILE A 102 25.95 -19.01 25.33
N LYS A 103 26.96 -19.49 24.62
CA LYS A 103 28.36 -19.50 25.09
C LYS A 103 28.91 -18.08 25.27
N GLN A 104 28.62 -17.18 24.33
CA GLN A 104 29.08 -15.79 24.35
C GLN A 104 27.91 -14.81 24.13
N PRO A 105 27.42 -14.15 25.19
CA PRO A 105 26.29 -13.25 25.06
C PRO A 105 26.67 -11.95 24.34
N ILE A 106 25.84 -11.57 23.36
CA ILE A 106 25.99 -10.32 22.60
C ILE A 106 25.59 -9.13 23.49
N LYS A 107 26.58 -8.44 24.07
CA LYS A 107 26.36 -7.30 24.98
C LYS A 107 26.31 -5.93 24.27
N LYS A 108 26.92 -5.84 23.09
CA LYS A 108 27.04 -4.62 22.28
C LYS A 108 26.78 -4.94 20.82
N ILE A 109 26.22 -3.98 20.08
CA ILE A 109 25.97 -4.09 18.65
C ILE A 109 26.40 -2.81 17.92
N ILE A 110 26.68 -2.95 16.63
CA ILE A 110 26.90 -1.81 15.73
C ILE A 110 25.53 -1.24 15.35
N VAL A 111 25.38 0.07 15.52
CA VAL A 111 24.17 0.82 15.18
C VAL A 111 24.51 1.98 14.25
N HIS A 112 23.53 2.42 13.46
CA HIS A 112 23.54 3.71 12.79
C HIS A 112 22.73 4.70 13.61
N GLN A 113 23.35 5.80 14.05
CA GLN A 113 22.67 6.92 14.66
C GLN A 113 22.29 7.95 13.59
N PHE A 114 20.99 8.19 13.44
CA PHE A 114 20.41 9.30 12.70
C PHE A 114 20.31 10.53 13.62
N ASP A 115 20.33 11.72 13.02
CA ASP A 115 20.20 12.99 13.73
C ASP A 115 18.76 13.22 14.18
N SER A 116 17.78 12.71 13.42
CA SER A 116 16.36 12.79 13.74
C SER A 116 15.57 11.58 13.21
N ARG A 117 14.30 11.46 13.64
CA ARG A 117 13.37 10.48 13.04
C ARG A 117 13.15 10.73 11.56
N ASP A 118 13.01 12.00 11.16
CA ASP A 118 12.67 12.39 9.80
C ASP A 118 13.74 11.96 8.79
N GLU A 119 15.01 12.06 9.18
CA GLU A 119 16.13 11.55 8.39
C GLU A 119 16.04 10.02 8.16
N ALA A 120 15.60 9.28 9.18
CA ALA A 120 15.43 7.83 9.09
C ALA A 120 14.19 7.43 8.27
N SER A 121 13.13 8.25 8.26
CA SER A 121 11.81 7.92 7.71
C SER A 121 11.85 7.40 6.27
N HIS A 122 12.65 8.03 5.40
CA HIS A 122 12.81 7.58 4.00
C HIS A 122 13.35 6.14 3.92
N TRP A 123 14.35 5.82 4.74
CA TRP A 123 14.98 4.50 4.79
C TRP A 123 14.06 3.44 5.41
N LEU A 124 13.35 3.80 6.47
CA LEU A 124 12.37 2.93 7.13
C LEU A 124 11.25 2.54 6.17
N ALA A 125 10.70 3.51 5.43
CA ALA A 125 9.68 3.26 4.41
C ALA A 125 10.17 2.28 3.33
N LYS A 126 11.41 2.49 2.83
CA LYS A 126 12.01 1.61 1.82
C LYS A 126 12.21 0.18 2.33
N LEU A 127 12.73 0.01 3.55
CA LEU A 127 13.05 -1.28 4.16
C LEU A 127 11.82 -2.15 4.46
N HIS A 128 10.68 -1.54 4.80
CA HIS A 128 9.47 -2.25 5.19
C HIS A 128 8.37 -2.26 4.11
N SER A 129 8.65 -1.69 2.95
CA SER A 129 7.77 -1.76 1.78
C SER A 129 7.58 -3.21 1.32
N ALA A 130 6.33 -3.63 1.14
CA ALA A 130 5.98 -4.99 0.71
C ALA A 130 6.46 -5.33 -0.73
N SER A 131 6.84 -4.32 -1.52
CA SER A 131 7.22 -4.44 -2.93
C SER A 131 8.72 -4.58 -3.18
N SER A 132 9.57 -4.42 -2.16
CA SER A 132 11.01 -4.59 -2.36
C SER A 132 11.42 -6.07 -2.23
N LYS A 133 12.09 -6.63 -3.24
CA LYS A 133 12.72 -7.97 -3.19
C LYS A 133 13.79 -8.10 -2.09
N ALA A 134 14.10 -6.99 -1.40
CA ALA A 134 15.03 -6.90 -0.26
C ALA A 134 14.31 -6.62 1.08
N ALA A 135 12.97 -6.66 1.12
CA ALA A 135 12.20 -6.32 2.32
C ALA A 135 12.46 -7.34 3.44
N ARG A 136 12.92 -6.85 4.59
CA ARG A 136 12.74 -7.57 5.86
C ARG A 136 11.24 -7.73 6.11
N LYS A 137 10.83 -8.61 7.06
CA LYS A 137 9.42 -8.85 7.44
C LYS A 137 8.59 -7.59 7.24
N SER A 138 7.76 -7.60 6.20
CA SER A 138 6.99 -6.45 5.74
C SER A 138 6.10 -5.93 6.86
N TRP A 139 5.82 -4.62 6.85
CA TRP A 139 4.76 -4.08 7.68
C TRP A 139 3.41 -4.59 7.19
N SER A 140 2.51 -4.90 8.12
CA SER A 140 1.10 -5.05 7.77
C SER A 140 0.54 -3.70 7.33
N THR A 141 -0.63 -3.69 6.68
CA THR A 141 -1.28 -2.44 6.27
C THR A 141 -1.53 -1.52 7.46
N GLU A 142 -1.90 -2.06 8.62
CA GLU A 142 -2.06 -1.28 9.85
C GLU A 142 -0.74 -0.62 10.25
N GLN A 143 0.35 -1.39 10.28
CA GLN A 143 1.66 -0.89 10.69
C GLN A 143 2.17 0.19 9.72
N GLN A 144 1.97 0.00 8.42
CA GLN A 144 2.28 1.02 7.43
C GLN A 144 1.44 2.29 7.64
N THR A 145 0.13 2.14 7.91
CA THR A 145 -0.78 3.26 8.20
C THR A 145 -0.33 4.04 9.44
N ARG A 146 0.07 3.36 10.52
CA ARG A 146 0.60 4.00 11.74
C ARG A 146 1.91 4.74 11.46
N PHE A 147 2.78 4.19 10.62
CA PHE A 147 4.01 4.86 10.20
C PHE A 147 3.72 6.14 9.40
N GLU A 148 2.82 6.09 8.42
CA GLU A 148 2.37 7.25 7.66
C GLU A 148 1.83 8.34 8.60
N GLN A 149 0.93 7.96 9.52
CA GLN A 149 0.41 8.88 10.54
C GLN A 149 1.51 9.58 11.35
N SER A 150 2.58 8.86 11.71
CA SER A 150 3.67 9.42 12.51
C SER A 150 4.61 10.33 11.72
N THR A 151 4.65 10.21 10.39
CA THR A 151 5.60 10.90 9.52
C THR A 151 5.00 12.11 8.81
N ASN A 152 3.82 11.96 8.19
CA ASN A 152 3.19 13.02 7.41
C ASN A 152 1.81 13.44 7.96
N GLY A 153 1.33 12.76 9.01
CA GLY A 153 0.05 13.06 9.64
C GLY A 153 -1.18 12.70 8.79
N GLN A 154 -1.02 12.17 7.58
CA GLN A 154 -2.08 11.92 6.61
C GLN A 154 -2.03 10.47 6.11
N PRO A 155 -2.39 9.49 6.96
CA PRO A 155 -2.33 8.09 6.57
C PRO A 155 -3.42 7.71 5.58
N ASN A 156 -3.13 6.77 4.67
CA ASN A 156 -4.06 6.32 3.62
C ASN A 156 -5.37 5.73 4.18
N HIS A 157 -5.29 5.12 5.38
CA HIS A 157 -6.41 4.48 6.07
C HIS A 157 -6.86 5.26 7.32
N ALA A 158 -6.82 6.60 7.28
CA ALA A 158 -7.07 7.47 8.43
C ALA A 158 -8.35 7.13 9.23
N ALA A 159 -9.51 7.12 8.58
CA ALA A 159 -10.77 6.81 9.25
C ALA A 159 -10.81 5.36 9.78
N ALA A 160 -10.30 4.41 8.99
CA ALA A 160 -10.25 3.01 9.40
C ALA A 160 -9.32 2.80 10.61
N LEU A 161 -8.21 3.53 10.69
CA LEU A 161 -7.32 3.54 11.86
C LEU A 161 -8.05 4.04 13.11
N THR A 162 -8.94 5.03 12.99
CA THR A 162 -9.78 5.52 14.10
C THR A 162 -10.76 4.50 14.59
N ILE A 163 -11.46 3.84 13.67
CA ILE A 163 -12.35 2.73 14.04
C ILE A 163 -11.56 1.61 14.70
N LEU A 164 -10.35 1.31 14.20
CA LEU A 164 -9.50 0.26 14.74
C LEU A 164 -9.03 0.57 16.17
N ASP A 165 -8.54 1.79 16.40
CA ASP A 165 -8.10 2.23 17.73
C ASP A 165 -9.28 2.23 18.72
N PHE A 166 -10.44 2.76 18.31
CA PHE A 166 -11.66 2.72 19.14
C PHE A 166 -12.04 1.27 19.50
N SER A 167 -11.92 0.36 18.53
CA SER A 167 -12.26 -1.05 18.70
C SER A 167 -11.30 -1.77 19.65
N LEU A 168 -10.00 -1.46 19.58
CA LEU A 168 -8.99 -2.00 20.50
C LEU A 168 -9.17 -1.46 21.92
N GLU A 169 -9.35 -0.14 22.07
CA GLU A 169 -9.58 0.50 23.38
C GLU A 169 -10.83 -0.03 24.08
N ASN A 170 -11.87 -0.37 23.31
CA ASN A 170 -13.11 -0.93 23.82
C ASN A 170 -13.14 -2.47 23.91
N ASN A 171 -12.02 -3.15 23.63
CA ASN A 171 -11.90 -4.62 23.63
C ASN A 171 -12.90 -5.31 22.68
N LEU A 172 -13.21 -4.69 21.53
CA LEU A 172 -14.10 -5.26 20.51
C LEU A 172 -13.40 -6.30 19.63
N ILE A 173 -12.09 -6.13 19.44
CA ILE A 173 -11.22 -7.03 18.69
C ILE A 173 -9.92 -7.25 19.45
N GLN A 174 -9.25 -8.35 19.16
CA GLN A 174 -7.90 -8.61 19.69
C GLN A 174 -6.83 -7.97 18.79
N PRO A 175 -5.65 -7.60 19.32
CA PRO A 175 -4.54 -7.04 18.54
C PRO A 175 -4.09 -7.91 17.35
N GLU A 176 -4.24 -9.24 17.45
CA GLU A 176 -3.90 -10.15 16.35
C GLU A 176 -4.89 -10.06 15.18
N GLN A 177 -6.15 -9.70 15.47
CA GLN A 177 -7.20 -9.52 14.46
C GLN A 177 -7.07 -8.16 13.76
N SER A 178 -6.56 -7.13 14.45
CA SER A 178 -6.49 -5.76 13.94
C SER A 178 -5.72 -5.64 12.61
N GLN A 179 -4.63 -6.41 12.49
CA GLN A 179 -3.76 -6.43 11.32
C GLN A 179 -4.47 -6.89 10.02
N LYS A 180 -5.57 -7.64 10.14
CA LYS A 180 -6.31 -8.21 9.01
C LYS A 180 -7.53 -7.40 8.59
N VAL A 181 -8.06 -6.56 9.49
CA VAL A 181 -9.37 -5.92 9.29
C VAL A 181 -9.29 -4.48 8.79
N ILE A 182 -8.14 -3.78 8.89
CA ILE A 182 -8.05 -2.36 8.50
C ILE A 182 -8.42 -2.09 7.04
N THR A 183 -8.05 -3.00 6.11
CA THR A 183 -8.42 -2.87 4.69
C THR A 183 -9.90 -3.16 4.46
N THR A 184 -10.50 -4.04 5.26
CA THR A 184 -11.94 -4.35 5.24
C THR A 184 -12.76 -3.20 5.78
N ILE A 185 -12.35 -2.60 6.90
CA ILE A 185 -12.97 -1.38 7.45
C ILE A 185 -12.87 -0.25 6.43
N THR A 186 -11.70 -0.03 5.82
CA THR A 186 -11.53 1.00 4.78
C THR A 186 -12.51 0.81 3.63
N ARG A 187 -12.68 -0.43 3.16
CA ARG A 187 -13.62 -0.75 2.08
C ARG A 187 -15.06 -0.50 2.50
N MET A 188 -15.45 -0.84 3.73
CA MET A 188 -16.77 -0.48 4.27
C MET A 188 -16.99 1.02 4.23
N LEU A 189 -16.05 1.80 4.81
CA LEU A 189 -16.15 3.25 4.89
C LEU A 189 -16.05 3.96 3.54
N SER A 190 -15.46 3.34 2.51
CA SER A 190 -15.40 3.93 1.16
C SER A 190 -16.78 4.20 0.56
N THR A 191 -17.80 3.48 1.01
CA THR A 191 -19.19 3.60 0.55
C THR A 191 -19.93 4.66 1.38
N PRO A 192 -20.35 5.80 0.80
CA PRO A 192 -21.02 6.87 1.54
C PRO A 192 -22.24 6.42 2.33
N GLU A 193 -23.05 5.54 1.76
CA GLU A 193 -24.28 5.01 2.34
C GLU A 193 -24.00 4.18 3.62
N VAL A 194 -22.84 3.50 3.67
CA VAL A 194 -22.39 2.79 4.86
C VAL A 194 -22.01 3.78 5.95
N ARG A 195 -21.28 4.85 5.61
CA ARG A 195 -20.89 5.90 6.58
C ARG A 195 -22.13 6.56 7.17
N GLU A 196 -23.08 6.93 6.34
CA GLU A 196 -24.35 7.51 6.77
C GLU A 196 -25.13 6.56 7.68
N ALA A 197 -25.26 5.28 7.31
CA ALA A 197 -25.91 4.28 8.15
C ALA A 197 -25.25 4.17 9.53
N PHE A 198 -23.91 4.13 9.58
CA PHE A 198 -23.14 4.07 10.83
C PHE A 198 -23.08 5.42 11.57
N GLY A 199 -23.65 6.48 11.01
CA GLY A 199 -23.65 7.82 11.59
C GLY A 199 -22.33 8.56 11.53
N ILE A 200 -21.44 8.19 10.61
CA ILE A 200 -20.15 8.85 10.39
C ILE A 200 -20.35 10.05 9.46
N LEU A 201 -20.01 11.24 9.95
CA LEU A 201 -20.14 12.50 9.20
C LEU A 201 -18.90 12.85 8.38
N THR A 202 -17.75 12.24 8.68
CA THR A 202 -16.46 12.62 8.09
C THR A 202 -16.09 11.77 6.88
N SER A 203 -15.13 12.28 6.09
CA SER A 203 -14.59 11.55 4.95
C SER A 203 -13.65 10.42 5.39
N VAL A 204 -13.37 9.47 4.48
CA VAL A 204 -12.44 8.35 4.74
C VAL A 204 -10.99 8.79 5.01
N LYS A 205 -10.62 10.01 4.60
CA LYS A 205 -9.29 10.59 4.81
C LYS A 205 -9.17 11.32 6.14
N GLU A 206 -10.28 11.51 6.86
CA GLU A 206 -10.30 12.19 8.14
C GLU A 206 -10.02 11.21 9.28
N ARG A 207 -9.00 11.52 10.07
CA ARG A 207 -8.62 10.77 11.27
C ARG A 207 -9.52 11.12 12.45
N ASN A 208 -9.91 12.38 12.61
CA ASN A 208 -10.85 12.79 13.64
C ASN A 208 -12.30 12.51 13.19
N ILE A 209 -12.73 11.26 13.36
CA ILE A 209 -14.09 10.84 12.99
C ILE A 209 -15.12 11.55 13.88
N GLN A 210 -16.07 12.23 13.23
CA GLN A 210 -17.28 12.75 13.87
C GLN A 210 -18.44 11.79 13.60
N ILE A 211 -19.19 11.46 14.66
CA ILE A 211 -20.41 10.65 14.57
C ILE A 211 -21.64 11.44 15.02
N ASN A 212 -22.81 11.14 14.45
CA ASN A 212 -24.11 11.72 14.85
C ASN A 212 -25.05 10.69 15.48
N ILE A 213 -24.49 9.68 16.15
CA ILE A 213 -25.24 8.69 16.95
C ILE A 213 -24.56 8.53 18.30
N GLN A 214 -25.21 7.88 19.26
CA GLN A 214 -24.59 7.66 20.57
C GLN A 214 -23.38 6.73 20.44
N PRO A 215 -22.27 6.97 21.18
CA PRO A 215 -21.10 6.10 21.14
C PRO A 215 -21.41 4.63 21.47
N LYS A 216 -22.42 4.41 22.33
CA LYS A 216 -22.92 3.07 22.67
C LYS A 216 -23.52 2.37 21.46
N GLU A 217 -24.35 3.07 20.69
CA GLU A 217 -24.96 2.52 19.47
C GLU A 217 -23.91 2.24 18.40
N PHE A 218 -22.95 3.15 18.22
CA PHE A 218 -21.81 2.94 17.33
C PHE A 218 -21.00 1.69 17.72
N LYS A 219 -20.77 1.48 19.02
CA LYS A 219 -20.13 0.29 19.56
C LYS A 219 -20.91 -0.98 19.24
N GLU A 220 -22.23 -0.96 19.36
CA GLU A 220 -23.09 -2.12 19.03
C GLU A 220 -23.04 -2.48 17.53
N ILE A 221 -23.00 -1.47 16.65
CA ILE A 221 -22.79 -1.68 15.20
C ILE A 221 -21.45 -2.38 14.96
N LEU A 222 -20.36 -1.91 15.58
CA LEU A 222 -19.04 -2.51 15.40
C LEU A 222 -18.94 -3.92 15.95
N ILE A 223 -19.57 -4.22 17.09
CA ILE A 223 -19.64 -5.59 17.63
C ILE A 223 -20.30 -6.52 16.61
N GLN A 224 -21.41 -6.10 16.01
CA GLN A 224 -22.08 -6.91 15.00
C GLN A 224 -21.21 -7.05 13.74
N TYR A 225 -20.63 -5.94 13.27
CA TYR A 225 -19.73 -5.95 12.12
C TYR A 225 -18.56 -6.92 12.27
N PHE A 226 -17.87 -6.93 13.41
CA PHE A 226 -16.73 -7.83 13.64
C PHE A 226 -17.15 -9.30 13.84
N LYS A 227 -18.39 -9.58 14.29
CA LYS A 227 -18.94 -10.95 14.27
C LYS A 227 -19.20 -11.43 12.84
N ASP A 228 -19.65 -10.54 11.98
CA ASP A 228 -20.10 -10.88 10.62
C ASP A 228 -18.97 -10.81 9.59
N VAL A 229 -17.82 -10.18 9.91
CA VAL A 229 -16.75 -9.90 8.93
C VAL A 229 -16.16 -11.15 8.28
N ASP A 230 -16.12 -12.25 9.04
CA ASP A 230 -15.62 -13.56 8.58
C ASP A 230 -16.76 -14.46 8.08
N ASN A 231 -18.02 -14.04 8.21
CA ASN A 231 -19.17 -14.79 7.70
C ASN A 231 -19.26 -14.64 6.16
N LYS A 232 -19.14 -15.78 5.47
CA LYS A 232 -19.20 -15.85 4.01
C LYS A 232 -20.54 -15.43 3.43
N GLU A 233 -21.64 -15.55 4.19
CA GLU A 233 -22.99 -15.21 3.73
C GLU A 233 -23.15 -13.70 3.50
N HIS A 234 -22.52 -12.88 4.35
CA HIS A 234 -22.59 -11.43 4.23
C HIS A 234 -21.61 -10.87 3.19
N ASN A 235 -20.54 -11.61 2.85
CA ASN A 235 -19.50 -11.22 1.89
C ASN A 235 -18.98 -9.78 2.10
N ILE A 236 -18.76 -9.36 3.34
CA ILE A 236 -18.26 -8.01 3.69
C ILE A 236 -16.74 -7.93 3.86
N GLY A 237 -16.04 -9.03 3.59
CA GLY A 237 -14.58 -9.17 3.69
C GLY A 237 -13.78 -8.50 2.56
N SER A 238 -12.61 -9.07 2.25
CA SER A 238 -11.65 -8.51 1.28
C SER A 238 -12.18 -8.41 -0.16
N ARG A 239 -13.19 -9.20 -0.51
CA ARG A 239 -13.78 -9.30 -1.86
C ARG A 239 -15.14 -8.59 -1.99
N SER A 240 -15.57 -7.83 -0.99
CA SER A 240 -16.89 -7.22 -0.99
C SER A 240 -17.06 -6.17 -2.09
N THR A 241 -18.17 -6.23 -2.81
CA THR A 241 -18.59 -5.22 -3.77
C THR A 241 -19.44 -4.14 -3.10
N LYS A 242 -19.74 -3.03 -3.81
CA LYS A 242 -20.66 -2.01 -3.29
C LYS A 242 -22.04 -2.62 -2.99
N VAL A 243 -22.51 -3.52 -3.86
CA VAL A 243 -23.80 -4.22 -3.70
C VAL A 243 -23.83 -5.05 -2.42
N ASP A 244 -22.76 -5.80 -2.13
CA ASP A 244 -22.68 -6.62 -0.91
C ASP A 244 -22.76 -5.76 0.36
N ARG A 245 -22.08 -4.61 0.35
CA ARG A 245 -22.10 -3.68 1.49
C ARG A 245 -23.47 -3.06 1.71
N LEU A 246 -24.18 -2.70 0.64
CA LEU A 246 -25.54 -2.17 0.75
C LEU A 246 -26.52 -3.23 1.28
N LYS A 247 -26.42 -4.48 0.80
CA LYS A 247 -27.17 -5.62 1.35
C LYS A 247 -26.89 -5.84 2.83
N TYR A 248 -25.63 -5.69 3.25
CA TYR A 248 -25.27 -5.80 4.66
C TYR A 248 -25.87 -4.68 5.52
N ILE A 249 -25.90 -3.45 5.02
CA ILE A 249 -26.59 -2.34 5.71
C ILE A 249 -28.08 -2.62 5.84
N GLU A 250 -28.72 -3.15 4.80
CA GLU A 250 -30.13 -3.54 4.85
C GLU A 250 -30.38 -4.65 5.88
N TYR A 251 -29.50 -5.67 5.91
CA TYR A 251 -29.50 -6.69 6.94
C TYR A 251 -29.42 -6.09 8.35
N LEU A 252 -28.48 -5.17 8.60
CA LEU A 252 -28.33 -4.51 9.90
C LEU A 252 -29.57 -3.67 10.27
N LYS A 253 -30.19 -2.98 9.30
CA LYS A 253 -31.44 -2.24 9.50
C LYS A 253 -32.58 -3.16 9.91
N ASN A 254 -32.75 -4.28 9.21
CA ASN A 254 -33.81 -5.26 9.48
C ASN A 254 -33.67 -5.93 10.86
N HIS A 255 -32.45 -5.98 11.40
CA HIS A 255 -32.16 -6.50 12.74
C HIS A 255 -32.11 -5.41 13.83
N GLY A 256 -32.54 -4.18 13.52
CA GLY A 256 -32.60 -3.06 14.47
C GLY A 256 -31.24 -2.59 14.96
N LYS A 257 -30.16 -2.86 14.21
CA LYS A 257 -28.79 -2.47 14.59
C LYS A 257 -28.39 -1.07 14.14
N ILE A 258 -29.08 -0.51 13.14
CA ILE A 258 -28.86 0.85 12.68
C ILE A 258 -29.81 1.80 13.44
N PRO A 259 -29.30 2.76 14.22
CA PRO A 259 -30.14 3.73 14.92
C PRO A 259 -30.91 4.62 13.95
N ASN A 260 -32.17 4.88 14.31
CA ASN A 260 -33.03 5.84 13.61
C ASN A 260 -32.91 7.26 14.18
N VAL A 261 -32.46 7.39 15.44
CA VAL A 261 -32.26 8.69 16.10
C VAL A 261 -30.87 9.21 15.75
N ARG A 262 -30.81 10.45 15.26
CA ARG A 262 -29.55 11.16 14.96
C ARG A 262 -29.37 12.35 15.89
N LEU A 263 -28.15 12.57 16.35
CA LEU A 263 -27.76 13.75 17.10
C LEU A 263 -27.71 14.96 16.18
N SER A 264 -28.17 16.11 16.68
CA SER A 264 -28.16 17.38 15.94
C SER A 264 -26.73 17.89 15.69
N ASN A 265 -25.81 17.61 16.60
CA ASN A 265 -24.39 17.95 16.48
C ASN A 265 -23.53 16.68 16.43
N GLY A 266 -22.51 16.69 15.58
CA GLY A 266 -21.50 15.64 15.55
C GLY A 266 -20.64 15.64 16.81
N ILE A 267 -20.26 14.45 17.26
CA ILE A 267 -19.32 14.23 18.37
C ILE A 267 -18.09 13.46 17.89
N SER A 268 -16.91 13.79 18.43
CA SER A 268 -15.68 13.04 18.13
C SER A 268 -15.77 11.62 18.67
N LEU A 269 -15.50 10.61 17.82
CA LEU A 269 -15.51 9.21 18.21
C LEU A 269 -14.43 8.88 19.25
N ILE A 270 -13.24 9.47 19.10
CA ILE A 270 -12.15 9.40 20.07
C ILE A 270 -11.70 10.84 20.35
N SER A 271 -11.66 11.22 21.62
CA SER A 271 -11.24 12.57 22.03
C SER A 271 -9.72 12.76 21.84
N GLY A 272 -9.30 13.96 21.46
CA GLY A 272 -7.88 14.33 21.35
C GLY A 272 -7.17 13.91 20.06
N ILE A 273 -7.89 13.35 19.08
CA ILE A 273 -7.34 13.04 17.76
C ILE A 273 -7.33 14.30 16.88
N ALA A 274 -6.15 14.65 16.36
CA ALA A 274 -6.00 15.76 15.43
C ALA A 274 -6.69 15.48 14.07
N SER A 275 -7.36 16.50 13.52
CA SER A 275 -7.98 16.41 12.21
C SER A 275 -6.94 16.37 11.08
N THR A 276 -7.18 15.51 10.10
CA THR A 276 -6.33 15.36 8.90
C THR A 276 -7.00 15.92 7.65
N GLY A 277 -8.28 16.28 7.74
CA GLY A 277 -9.05 16.96 6.69
C GLY A 277 -9.18 18.46 6.95
N SER A 278 -8.10 19.24 6.78
CA SER A 278 -8.22 20.70 6.75
C SER A 278 -8.68 21.18 5.36
N LYS A 279 -9.98 21.45 5.22
CA LYS A 279 -10.50 22.62 4.49
C LYS A 279 -11.33 23.43 5.50
N PRO A 280 -10.99 24.69 5.81
CA PRO A 280 -11.83 25.53 6.67
C PRO A 280 -13.19 25.79 6.00
N PRO A 281 -14.29 25.95 6.76
CA PRO A 281 -15.58 26.36 6.23
C PRO A 281 -15.49 27.77 5.64
N GLN A 282 -16.03 27.95 4.43
CA GLN A 282 -16.22 29.26 3.81
C GLN A 282 -17.33 30.02 4.57
N GLN A 283 -16.99 31.20 5.09
CA GLN A 283 -17.95 32.29 5.32
C GLN A 283 -17.45 33.55 4.60
N THR A 284 -18.30 34.01 3.68
CA THR A 284 -18.40 35.35 3.08
C THR A 284 -18.52 36.40 4.20
N SER A 285 -17.88 37.58 4.22
CA SER A 285 -17.84 38.70 3.25
C SER A 285 -16.72 39.72 3.66
N PRO A 286 -16.67 40.98 3.20
CA PRO A 286 -15.75 41.44 2.15
C PRO A 286 -14.67 42.47 2.59
N THR A 287 -13.73 42.71 1.67
CA THR A 287 -12.98 43.96 1.42
C THR A 287 -11.65 44.24 2.16
N SER A 288 -10.61 44.19 1.32
CA SER A 288 -9.46 45.10 1.15
C SER A 288 -8.17 45.02 1.99
N THR A 289 -7.08 44.91 1.20
CA THR A 289 -5.69 45.36 1.41
C THR A 289 -4.89 44.62 2.50
N THR A 290 -3.74 44.01 2.21
CA THR A 290 -2.59 44.62 1.51
C THR A 290 -1.65 43.52 0.96
N LEU A 291 -1.12 43.76 -0.23
CA LEU A 291 -0.10 42.95 -0.91
C LEU A 291 1.21 42.87 -0.09
N VAL A 292 1.66 41.66 0.24
CA VAL A 292 3.08 41.37 0.48
C VAL A 292 3.45 40.09 -0.27
N LYS A 293 4.21 40.25 -1.36
CA LYS A 293 4.78 39.18 -2.18
C LYS A 293 5.85 38.40 -1.40
N PRO A 294 5.84 37.06 -1.38
CA PRO A 294 7.05 36.28 -1.14
C PRO A 294 7.92 36.26 -2.41
N LYS A 295 9.22 36.51 -2.22
CA LYS A 295 10.26 36.54 -3.26
C LYS A 295 10.34 35.22 -4.06
N PRO A 296 10.70 35.27 -5.35
CA PRO A 296 10.88 34.08 -6.16
C PRO A 296 12.15 33.34 -5.72
N ILE A 297 12.02 32.06 -5.39
CA ILE A 297 13.18 31.16 -5.39
C ILE A 297 13.62 31.06 -6.84
N LYS A 298 14.83 31.52 -7.12
CA LYS A 298 15.48 31.40 -8.43
C LYS A 298 15.54 29.91 -8.79
N ASN A 299 14.66 29.47 -9.68
CA ASN A 299 14.86 28.24 -10.41
C ASN A 299 16.13 28.41 -11.23
N GLN A 300 17.20 27.73 -10.78
CA GLN A 300 18.31 27.46 -11.66
C GLN A 300 17.75 26.64 -12.82
N SER A 301 17.75 27.28 -13.99
CA SER A 301 17.57 26.69 -15.29
C SER A 301 18.63 25.62 -15.51
N GLN A 302 18.33 24.39 -15.10
CA GLN A 302 18.86 23.21 -15.78
C GLN A 302 17.86 22.88 -16.88
N ALA A 303 18.28 23.09 -18.13
CA ALA A 303 17.60 22.54 -19.29
C ALA A 303 17.47 21.03 -19.10
N LYS A 304 16.31 20.56 -18.63
CA LYS A 304 16.00 19.14 -18.47
C LYS A 304 15.41 18.65 -19.78
N SER A 305 16.13 17.73 -20.40
CA SER A 305 15.68 16.92 -21.53
C SER A 305 14.25 16.41 -21.30
N LYS A 306 13.41 16.51 -22.33
CA LYS A 306 12.13 15.79 -22.39
C LYS A 306 12.44 14.29 -22.44
N GLU A 307 12.46 13.62 -21.29
CA GLU A 307 12.53 12.16 -21.23
C GLU A 307 11.12 11.59 -21.40
N SER A 308 10.63 11.67 -22.64
CA SER A 308 9.47 10.92 -23.11
C SER A 308 9.83 9.44 -23.21
N ILE A 309 8.86 8.56 -22.94
CA ILE A 309 9.08 7.12 -23.07
C ILE A 309 8.94 6.63 -24.51
N ILE A 310 8.31 7.43 -25.40
CA ILE A 310 8.10 7.09 -26.81
C ILE A 310 9.07 7.89 -27.67
N ASP A 311 10.00 7.20 -28.31
CA ASP A 311 11.03 7.72 -29.21
C ASP A 311 10.81 7.35 -30.68
N TYR A 312 9.64 6.81 -31.02
CA TYR A 312 9.26 6.35 -32.36
C TYR A 312 7.95 6.98 -32.83
N GLU A 313 7.71 7.01 -34.14
CA GLU A 313 6.46 7.48 -34.76
C GLU A 313 5.45 6.35 -34.96
N LEU A 314 4.16 6.66 -34.84
CA LEU A 314 3.05 5.74 -35.13
C LEU A 314 1.98 6.42 -36.00
N SER A 315 1.50 5.69 -37.00
CA SER A 315 0.48 6.06 -37.96
C SER A 315 -0.89 5.55 -37.50
N ILE A 316 -1.47 6.25 -36.54
CA ILE A 316 -2.73 5.85 -35.90
C ILE A 316 -3.90 6.57 -36.59
N SER A 317 -4.76 5.82 -37.29
CA SER A 317 -5.90 6.36 -38.05
C SER A 317 -7.13 6.73 -37.20
N VAL A 318 -7.08 6.45 -35.89
CA VAL A 318 -8.20 6.73 -34.96
C VAL A 318 -7.83 7.91 -34.06
N ASP A 319 -8.49 9.05 -34.24
CA ASP A 319 -8.22 10.33 -33.55
C ASP A 319 -8.04 10.18 -32.03
N LYS A 320 -8.90 9.39 -31.39
CA LYS A 320 -8.84 9.16 -29.94
C LYS A 320 -7.56 8.44 -29.52
N ILE A 321 -7.18 7.38 -30.24
CA ILE A 321 -5.99 6.58 -29.93
C ILE A 321 -4.74 7.41 -30.24
N GLN A 322 -4.77 8.15 -31.35
CA GLN A 322 -3.71 9.08 -31.75
C GLN A 322 -3.50 10.20 -30.73
N SER A 323 -4.57 10.76 -30.18
CA SER A 323 -4.50 11.78 -29.12
C SER A 323 -3.84 11.23 -27.85
N ILE A 324 -4.20 10.02 -27.42
CA ILE A 324 -3.57 9.35 -26.27
C ILE A 324 -2.08 9.13 -26.52
N TYR A 325 -1.71 8.69 -27.73
CA TYR A 325 -0.33 8.51 -28.15
C TYR A 325 0.47 9.82 -28.06
N PHE A 326 -0.03 10.92 -28.61
CA PHE A 326 0.65 12.23 -28.55
C PHE A 326 0.73 12.80 -27.13
N GLU A 327 -0.26 12.53 -26.27
CA GLU A 327 -0.16 12.91 -24.86
C GLU A 327 1.01 12.23 -24.15
N ILE A 328 1.20 10.93 -24.39
CA ILE A 328 2.33 10.18 -23.83
C ILE A 328 3.65 10.67 -24.44
N LYS A 329 3.70 10.83 -25.77
CA LYS A 329 4.91 11.18 -26.52
C LYS A 329 5.39 12.60 -26.25
N ASP A 330 4.50 13.60 -26.28
CA ASP A 330 4.91 15.00 -26.38
C ASP A 330 4.68 15.82 -25.11
N LYS A 331 3.71 15.41 -24.28
CA LYS A 331 3.21 16.20 -23.14
C LYS A 331 3.64 15.66 -21.78
N LEU A 332 3.80 14.35 -21.63
CA LEU A 332 4.16 13.74 -20.35
C LEU A 332 5.67 13.57 -20.18
N ASN A 333 6.14 13.76 -18.94
CA ASN A 333 7.48 13.39 -18.51
C ASN A 333 7.35 12.30 -17.46
N VAL A 334 7.86 11.10 -17.74
CA VAL A 334 7.65 9.92 -16.88
C VAL A 334 8.25 10.06 -15.48
N HIS A 335 9.32 10.85 -15.33
CA HIS A 335 9.95 11.13 -14.03
C HIS A 335 9.15 12.14 -13.19
N ILE A 336 8.28 12.94 -13.82
CA ILE A 336 7.42 13.92 -13.14
C ILE A 336 6.01 13.35 -12.93
N THR A 337 5.45 12.67 -13.93
CA THR A 337 4.06 12.22 -13.96
C THR A 337 3.91 10.70 -14.21
N PRO A 338 4.57 9.83 -13.43
CA PRO A 338 4.62 8.39 -13.71
C PRO A 338 3.24 7.73 -13.76
N TYR A 339 2.33 8.07 -12.83
CA TYR A 339 0.99 7.47 -12.78
C TYR A 339 0.13 7.85 -13.99
N ALA A 340 0.23 9.09 -14.47
CA ALA A 340 -0.46 9.54 -15.67
C ALA A 340 0.09 8.82 -16.91
N THR A 341 1.42 8.74 -17.03
CA THR A 341 2.09 8.02 -18.12
C THR A 341 1.69 6.54 -18.16
N ALA A 342 1.66 5.87 -17.01
CA ALA A 342 1.23 4.48 -16.93
C ALA A 342 -0.26 4.27 -17.28
N SER A 343 -1.13 5.19 -16.83
CA SER A 343 -2.56 5.12 -17.11
C SER A 343 -2.84 5.28 -18.60
N LEU A 344 -2.21 6.27 -19.25
CA LEU A 344 -2.33 6.49 -20.68
C LEU A 344 -1.66 5.38 -21.49
N LEU A 345 -0.50 4.85 -21.06
CA LEU A 345 0.14 3.71 -21.71
C LEU A 345 -0.80 2.50 -21.73
N ARG A 346 -1.44 2.19 -20.59
CA ARG A 346 -2.44 1.12 -20.53
C ARG A 346 -3.62 1.39 -21.46
N ALA A 347 -4.13 2.62 -21.48
CA ALA A 347 -5.23 3.00 -22.37
C ALA A 347 -4.83 2.85 -23.85
N LEU A 348 -3.61 3.25 -24.22
CA LEU A 348 -3.08 3.08 -25.57
C LEU A 348 -3.08 1.60 -25.98
N ILE A 349 -2.56 0.72 -25.12
CA ILE A 349 -2.50 -0.72 -25.39
C ILE A 349 -3.91 -1.31 -25.52
N GLU A 350 -4.78 -1.04 -24.56
CA GLU A 350 -6.13 -1.60 -24.51
C GLU A 350 -6.96 -1.17 -25.72
N GLN A 351 -6.95 0.12 -26.07
CA GLN A 351 -7.66 0.64 -27.24
C GLN A 351 -7.06 0.14 -28.56
N SER A 352 -5.73 -0.06 -28.63
CA SER A 352 -5.07 -0.63 -29.81
C SER A 352 -5.50 -2.08 -30.03
N CYS A 353 -5.57 -2.88 -28.96
CA CYS A 353 -6.06 -4.25 -29.04
C CYS A 353 -7.54 -4.33 -29.44
N ASP A 354 -8.39 -3.47 -28.86
CA ASP A 354 -9.82 -3.44 -29.18
C ASP A 354 -10.07 -3.08 -30.64
N TYR A 355 -9.36 -2.08 -31.13
CA TYR A 355 -9.42 -1.69 -32.55
C TYR A 355 -8.96 -2.84 -33.46
N PHE A 356 -7.83 -3.50 -33.13
CA PHE A 356 -7.32 -4.65 -33.88
C PHE A 356 -8.34 -5.78 -33.99
N LEU A 357 -8.91 -6.20 -32.86
CA LEU A 357 -9.85 -7.31 -32.81
C LEU A 357 -11.18 -6.97 -33.47
N THR A 358 -11.61 -5.71 -33.41
CA THR A 358 -12.81 -5.24 -34.11
C THR A 358 -12.62 -5.31 -35.63
N LYS A 359 -11.46 -4.86 -36.14
CA LYS A 359 -11.18 -4.87 -37.59
C LYS A 359 -10.92 -6.26 -38.15
N THR A 360 -10.31 -7.14 -37.37
CA THR A 360 -10.07 -8.54 -37.75
C THR A 360 -11.26 -9.46 -37.48
N LYS A 361 -12.33 -8.97 -36.82
CA LYS A 361 -13.51 -9.74 -36.38
C LYS A 361 -13.15 -10.90 -35.43
N GLY A 362 -12.18 -10.65 -34.56
CA GLY A 362 -11.64 -11.62 -33.62
C GLY A 362 -10.63 -12.59 -34.23
N ILE A 363 -9.85 -13.25 -33.38
CA ILE A 363 -8.77 -14.16 -33.78
C ILE A 363 -8.73 -15.39 -32.87
N LEU A 364 -8.13 -16.48 -33.36
CA LEU A 364 -7.93 -17.69 -32.57
C LEU A 364 -6.68 -17.54 -31.70
N PHE A 365 -6.86 -17.68 -30.38
CA PHE A 365 -5.79 -17.66 -29.39
C PHE A 365 -5.55 -19.07 -28.85
N HIS A 366 -4.29 -19.51 -28.85
CA HIS A 366 -3.89 -20.82 -28.33
C HIS A 366 -3.10 -20.65 -27.03
N ASP A 367 -3.65 -21.08 -25.90
CA ASP A 367 -2.99 -20.97 -24.59
C ASP A 367 -3.23 -22.23 -23.75
N LYS A 368 -2.17 -22.77 -23.14
CA LYS A 368 -2.21 -23.96 -22.26
C LYS A 368 -2.99 -25.13 -22.85
N GLY A 369 -2.83 -25.39 -24.15
CA GLY A 369 -3.51 -26.49 -24.86
C GLY A 369 -4.98 -26.25 -25.16
N LYS A 370 -5.50 -25.03 -24.99
CA LYS A 370 -6.86 -24.64 -25.39
C LYS A 370 -6.82 -23.60 -26.49
N THR A 371 -7.76 -23.74 -27.44
CA THR A 371 -7.99 -22.75 -28.50
C THR A 371 -9.29 -22.03 -28.23
N THR A 372 -9.24 -20.70 -28.18
CA THR A 372 -10.42 -19.86 -27.93
C THR A 372 -10.46 -18.72 -28.93
N LEU A 373 -11.66 -18.39 -29.42
CA LEU A 373 -11.88 -17.15 -30.18
C LEU A 373 -11.84 -15.98 -29.20
N ILE A 374 -10.98 -15.00 -29.46
CA ILE A 374 -10.87 -13.77 -28.68
C ILE A 374 -11.38 -12.58 -29.48
N ASN A 375 -11.98 -11.62 -28.79
CA ASN A 375 -12.59 -10.41 -29.34
C ASN A 375 -12.44 -9.22 -28.36
N GLU A 376 -13.07 -8.09 -28.64
CA GLU A 376 -13.02 -6.87 -27.84
C GLU A 376 -13.54 -7.05 -26.41
N ASN A 377 -14.35 -8.08 -26.13
CA ASN A 377 -14.85 -8.37 -24.79
C ASN A 377 -13.94 -9.30 -23.98
N SER A 378 -12.85 -9.78 -24.59
CA SER A 378 -11.89 -10.68 -23.92
C SER A 378 -11.01 -9.94 -22.92
N THR A 379 -10.38 -10.68 -22.00
CA THR A 379 -9.42 -10.06 -21.05
C THR A 379 -8.23 -9.44 -21.78
N LEU A 380 -7.69 -8.34 -21.28
CA LEU A 380 -6.54 -7.67 -21.92
C LEU A 380 -5.32 -8.61 -22.11
N ARG A 381 -5.11 -9.55 -21.19
CA ARG A 381 -4.08 -10.60 -21.34
C ARG A 381 -4.32 -11.44 -22.60
N ALA A 382 -5.54 -11.96 -22.75
CA ALA A 382 -5.90 -12.79 -23.89
C ALA A 382 -5.78 -11.99 -25.19
N LYS A 383 -6.22 -10.73 -25.19
CA LYS A 383 -6.07 -9.81 -26.34
C LYS A 383 -4.61 -9.65 -26.76
N ILE A 384 -3.73 -9.27 -25.84
CA ILE A 384 -2.31 -9.04 -26.14
C ILE A 384 -1.66 -10.32 -26.68
N LEU A 385 -1.83 -11.45 -26.00
CA LEU A 385 -1.16 -12.70 -26.38
C LEU A 385 -1.72 -13.32 -27.65
N GLY A 386 -3.03 -13.25 -27.88
CA GLY A 386 -3.62 -13.74 -29.12
C GLY A 386 -3.24 -12.88 -30.32
N ILE A 387 -3.23 -11.55 -30.18
CA ILE A 387 -2.77 -10.65 -31.25
C ILE A 387 -1.28 -10.90 -31.52
N ALA A 388 -0.45 -11.04 -30.48
CA ALA A 388 0.97 -11.33 -30.65
C ALA A 388 1.23 -12.66 -31.37
N GLN A 389 0.47 -13.72 -31.07
CA GLN A 389 0.54 -14.99 -31.80
C GLN A 389 0.12 -14.86 -33.27
N HIS A 390 -0.89 -14.03 -33.55
CA HIS A 390 -1.34 -13.77 -34.92
C HIS A 390 -0.30 -12.97 -35.70
N LEU A 391 0.26 -11.91 -35.12
CA LEU A 391 1.31 -11.09 -35.72
C LEU A 391 2.62 -11.87 -35.94
N GLU A 392 2.96 -12.82 -35.06
CA GLU A 392 4.13 -13.69 -35.26
C GLU A 392 3.93 -14.66 -36.43
N LYS A 393 2.73 -15.26 -36.57
CA LYS A 393 2.38 -16.08 -37.74
C LYS A 393 2.44 -15.30 -39.06
N GLU A 394 2.13 -14.00 -39.01
CA GLU A 394 2.25 -13.09 -40.15
C GLU A 394 3.66 -12.51 -40.33
N THR A 395 4.64 -12.95 -39.53
CA THR A 395 6.05 -12.49 -39.55
C THR A 395 6.23 -10.99 -39.23
N LEU A 396 5.25 -10.37 -38.58
CA LEU A 396 5.28 -8.96 -38.16
C LEU A 396 5.86 -8.78 -36.74
N LEU A 397 5.94 -9.87 -35.98
CA LEU A 397 6.53 -9.93 -34.64
C LEU A 397 7.52 -11.10 -34.55
N GLU A 398 8.69 -10.89 -33.96
CA GLU A 398 9.71 -11.94 -33.86
C GLU A 398 9.35 -13.00 -32.82
N PRO A 399 9.76 -14.28 -32.97
CA PRO A 399 9.49 -15.33 -31.99
C PRO A 399 10.01 -14.99 -30.58
N LYS A 400 11.15 -14.28 -30.48
CA LYS A 400 11.72 -13.82 -29.21
C LYS A 400 10.87 -12.72 -28.55
N GLU A 401 10.26 -11.85 -29.35
CA GLU A 401 9.36 -10.79 -28.87
C GLU A 401 8.05 -11.40 -28.35
N LEU A 402 7.50 -12.39 -29.07
CA LEU A 402 6.36 -13.17 -28.58
C LEU A 402 6.66 -13.88 -27.26
N ALA A 403 7.82 -14.56 -27.15
CA ALA A 403 8.23 -15.22 -25.91
C ALA A 403 8.37 -14.24 -24.73
N MET A 404 8.89 -13.03 -24.97
CA MET A 404 8.95 -11.97 -23.97
C MET A 404 7.55 -11.54 -23.51
N LEU A 405 6.62 -11.30 -24.44
CA LEU A 405 5.23 -10.94 -24.11
C LEU A 405 4.52 -12.02 -23.29
N ILE A 406 4.75 -13.30 -23.60
CA ILE A 406 4.23 -14.43 -22.82
C ILE A 406 4.72 -14.38 -21.36
N ASN A 407 5.99 -14.07 -21.13
CA ASN A 407 6.55 -13.94 -19.78
C ASN A 407 6.01 -12.69 -19.04
N GLU A 408 5.88 -11.57 -19.74
CA GLU A 408 5.40 -10.29 -19.21
C GLU A 408 3.90 -10.26 -18.91
N CYS A 409 3.13 -11.05 -19.66
CA CYS A 409 1.68 -11.22 -19.47
C CYS A 409 1.32 -12.56 -18.82
N ALA A 410 2.27 -13.26 -18.18
CA ALA A 410 2.00 -14.53 -17.52
C ALA A 410 1.02 -14.37 -16.34
N ASP A 411 0.23 -15.41 -16.05
CA ASP A 411 -0.70 -15.49 -14.90
C ASP A 411 0.06 -15.65 -13.56
N LYS A 412 1.08 -14.83 -13.31
CA LYS A 412 1.90 -14.97 -12.11
C LYS A 412 1.11 -14.52 -10.88
N LYS A 413 1.08 -15.39 -9.86
CA LYS A 413 0.50 -15.10 -8.54
C LYS A 413 1.27 -14.02 -7.76
N ASP A 414 2.45 -13.63 -8.22
CA ASP A 414 3.38 -12.71 -7.55
C ASP A 414 3.26 -11.24 -8.03
N GLY A 415 2.41 -10.95 -9.03
CA GLY A 415 2.18 -9.60 -9.53
C GLY A 415 3.33 -8.98 -10.34
N THR A 416 4.33 -9.76 -10.77
CA THR A 416 5.58 -9.24 -11.35
C THR A 416 5.59 -8.97 -12.87
N GLY A 417 4.46 -9.08 -13.55
CA GLY A 417 4.36 -8.85 -15.01
C GLY A 417 3.94 -7.43 -15.39
N THR A 418 4.38 -6.95 -16.56
CA THR A 418 4.01 -5.63 -17.11
C THR A 418 2.50 -5.36 -17.08
N LEU A 419 1.68 -6.35 -17.45
CA LEU A 419 0.22 -6.18 -17.45
C LEU A 419 -0.36 -6.08 -16.02
N ASN A 420 0.20 -6.82 -15.08
CA ASN A 420 -0.19 -6.77 -13.66
C ASN A 420 0.23 -5.46 -13.01
N LEU A 421 1.40 -4.91 -13.39
CA LEU A 421 1.85 -3.57 -13.01
C LEU A 421 0.86 -2.52 -13.50
N LEU A 422 0.57 -2.47 -14.81
CA LEU A 422 -0.38 -1.50 -15.38
C LEU A 422 -1.81 -1.65 -14.82
N HIS A 423 -2.26 -2.88 -14.57
CA HIS A 423 -3.55 -3.14 -13.93
C HIS A 423 -3.56 -2.69 -12.45
N SER A 424 -2.51 -2.99 -11.71
CA SER A 424 -2.38 -2.60 -10.30
C SER A 424 -2.31 -1.08 -10.15
N ILE A 425 -1.67 -0.36 -11.08
CA ILE A 425 -1.62 1.11 -11.04
C ILE A 425 -3.02 1.72 -11.09
N LEU A 426 -3.91 1.20 -11.93
CA LEU A 426 -5.27 1.73 -12.07
C LEU A 426 -6.23 1.26 -10.97
N HIS A 427 -6.05 0.03 -10.47
CA HIS A 427 -7.06 -0.62 -9.64
C HIS A 427 -6.59 -0.96 -8.22
N ASN A 428 -5.31 -0.74 -7.90
CA ASN A 428 -4.73 -0.96 -6.59
C ASN A 428 -4.09 0.33 -6.06
N TYR A 429 -4.85 1.06 -5.24
CA TYR A 429 -4.42 2.32 -4.62
C TYR A 429 -3.14 2.21 -3.76
N ALA A 430 -2.73 0.99 -3.37
CA ALA A 430 -1.53 0.74 -2.58
C ALA A 430 -0.30 0.40 -3.44
N HIS A 431 -0.46 0.30 -4.77
CA HIS A 431 0.64 0.00 -5.69
C HIS A 431 1.40 1.28 -6.06
N ASN A 432 2.54 1.50 -5.41
CA ASN A 432 3.44 2.60 -5.73
C ASN A 432 4.35 2.24 -6.89
N ILE A 433 4.63 3.21 -7.76
CA ILE A 433 5.47 3.02 -8.94
C ILE A 433 6.58 4.07 -9.02
N ASN A 434 7.62 3.73 -9.77
CA ASN A 434 8.63 4.67 -10.21
C ASN A 434 8.67 4.73 -11.75
N ALA A 435 9.39 5.73 -12.27
CA ALA A 435 9.51 5.95 -13.71
C ALA A 435 10.15 4.76 -14.44
N GLU A 436 11.20 4.16 -13.88
CA GLU A 436 11.91 3.02 -14.48
C GLU A 436 11.01 1.81 -14.73
N GLN A 437 10.07 1.54 -13.83
CA GLN A 437 9.10 0.46 -14.00
C GLN A 437 8.18 0.70 -15.21
N ILE A 438 7.81 1.96 -15.46
CA ILE A 438 6.96 2.33 -16.59
C ILE A 438 7.76 2.32 -17.89
N ILE A 439 9.00 2.81 -17.86
CA ILE A 439 9.92 2.73 -18.99
C ILE A 439 10.14 1.27 -19.39
N SER A 440 10.41 0.39 -18.42
CA SER A 440 10.56 -1.04 -18.67
C SER A 440 9.28 -1.68 -19.22
N ALA A 441 8.11 -1.36 -18.62
CA ALA A 441 6.82 -1.84 -19.10
C ALA A 441 6.55 -1.43 -20.56
N HIS A 442 6.83 -0.17 -20.89
CA HIS A 442 6.75 0.34 -22.25
C HIS A 442 7.71 -0.39 -23.17
N ASN A 443 8.99 -0.51 -22.81
CA ASN A 443 10.01 -1.13 -23.67
C ASN A 443 9.69 -2.60 -23.98
N ASN A 444 9.12 -3.32 -23.02
CA ASN A 444 8.65 -4.69 -23.21
C ASN A 444 7.45 -4.80 -24.17
N LEU A 445 6.65 -3.75 -24.29
CA LEU A 445 5.46 -3.70 -25.15
C LEU A 445 5.67 -2.92 -26.45
N LYS A 446 6.76 -2.16 -26.57
CA LYS A 446 7.10 -1.34 -27.74
C LYS A 446 7.05 -2.13 -29.05
N PRO A 447 7.67 -3.32 -29.17
CA PRO A 447 7.60 -4.10 -30.41
C PRO A 447 6.17 -4.49 -30.80
N PHE A 448 5.34 -4.81 -29.82
CA PHE A 448 3.93 -5.15 -30.03
C PHE A 448 3.11 -3.96 -30.51
N ILE A 449 3.29 -2.78 -29.90
CA ILE A 449 2.59 -1.55 -30.28
C ILE A 449 2.98 -1.14 -31.72
N ILE A 450 4.27 -1.20 -32.04
CA ILE A 450 4.78 -0.91 -33.39
C ILE A 450 4.22 -1.94 -34.39
N ALA A 451 4.19 -3.22 -34.04
CA ALA A 451 3.66 -4.24 -34.94
C ALA A 451 2.18 -4.02 -35.29
N ILE A 452 1.36 -3.56 -34.34
CA ILE A 452 -0.05 -3.24 -34.57
C ILE A 452 -0.23 -2.03 -35.50
N TRP A 453 0.51 -0.95 -35.29
CA TRP A 453 0.21 0.33 -35.96
C TRP A 453 1.07 0.62 -37.19
N GLU A 454 2.29 0.11 -37.25
CA GLU A 454 3.23 0.38 -38.35
C GLU A 454 3.43 -0.81 -39.28
N LYS A 455 3.46 -2.04 -38.74
CA LYS A 455 3.76 -3.23 -39.54
C LYS A 455 2.51 -3.92 -40.09
N TYR A 456 1.42 -3.91 -39.33
CA TYR A 456 0.17 -4.53 -39.75
C TYR A 456 -0.52 -3.71 -40.83
N SER A 457 -0.84 -4.37 -41.94
CA SER A 457 -1.55 -3.76 -43.06
C SER A 457 -3.04 -3.76 -42.77
N TRP A 458 -3.55 -2.63 -42.26
CA TRP A 458 -4.98 -2.46 -42.05
C TRP A 458 -5.73 -2.53 -43.39
N PRO A 459 -6.78 -3.36 -43.51
CA PRO A 459 -7.61 -3.36 -44.72
C PRO A 459 -8.23 -1.97 -44.88
N ASN A 460 -7.72 -1.24 -45.88
CA ASN A 460 -7.90 0.17 -46.23
C ASN A 460 -8.86 0.99 -45.34
N GLY A 461 -8.27 1.96 -44.64
CA GLY A 461 -8.94 3.24 -44.46
C GLY A 461 -9.07 3.92 -45.81
N ASN A 462 -10.29 3.89 -46.35
CA ASN A 462 -10.83 4.99 -47.13
C ASN A 462 -11.82 5.74 -46.25
#